data_AF-A0A925XGY4-F1
#
_entry.id   AF-A0A925XGY4-F1
#
_cell.length_a   1.000
_cell.length_b   1.000
_cell.length_c   1.000
_cell.angle_alpha   90.00
_cell.angle_beta   90.00
_cell.angle_gamma   90.00
#
_symmetry.space_group_name_H-M   'P 1'
#
loop_
_entity.id
_entity.type
_entity.pdbx_description
1 polymer ?
#
loop_
_entity_poly.entity_id
_entity_poly.type
_entity_poly.pdbx_seq_one_letter_code
_entity_poly.pdbx_strand_id
1 'polypeptide(L)' 'MLTVKIAVQELADGLPEDATWSEVLYRIVIRQKIEEGLEDIRAGRVVSHEEVFRELEEDD' A
#
# COMPACT_ATOMS: atom_id res chain seq x y z
N MET A 1 -5.33 0.80 15.65
CA MET A 1 -4.38 0.12 14.76
C MET A 1 -4.51 -1.37 15.01
N LEU A 2 -4.87 -2.15 14.00
CA LEU A 2 -4.88 -3.61 14.12
C LEU A 2 -3.43 -4.09 14.26
N THR A 3 -3.19 -5.15 15.03
CA THR A 3 -1.86 -5.76 15.05
C THR A 3 -1.61 -6.47 13.72
N VAL A 4 -0.33 -6.63 13.33
CA VAL A 4 0.06 -7.40 12.14
C VAL A 4 -0.54 -8.83 12.17
N LYS A 5 -0.72 -9.41 13.35
CA LYS A 5 -1.36 -10.72 13.50
C LYS A 5 -2.82 -10.69 13.05
N ILE A 6 -3.63 -9.77 13.58
CA ILE A 6 -5.06 -9.67 13.23
C ILE A 6 -5.21 -9.29 11.74
N ALA A 7 -4.35 -8.40 11.27
CA ALA A 7 -4.25 -8.00 9.88
C ALA A 7 -4.07 -9.18 8.90
N VAL A 8 -3.19 -10.11 9.23
CA VAL A 8 -2.94 -11.31 8.43
C VAL A 8 -4.12 -12.28 8.50
N GLN A 9 -4.77 -12.40 9.67
CA GLN A 9 -5.97 -13.24 9.82
C GLN A 9 -7.11 -12.74 8.92
N GLU A 10 -7.42 -11.44 8.94
CA GLU A 10 -8.45 -10.85 8.07
C GLU A 10 -8.11 -11.00 6.58
N LEU A 11 -6.84 -10.88 6.21
CA LEU A 11 -6.40 -11.10 4.83
C LEU A 11 -6.66 -12.54 4.42
N ALA A 12 -6.30 -13.51 5.27
CA ALA A 12 -6.47 -14.94 5.01
C ALA A 12 -7.96 -15.32 4.91
N ASP A 13 -8.80 -14.80 5.81
CA ASP A 13 -10.25 -15.03 5.82
C ASP A 13 -10.94 -14.52 4.54
N GLY A 14 -10.34 -13.54 3.85
CA GLY A 14 -10.84 -12.95 2.61
C GLY A 14 -10.21 -13.50 1.32
N LEU A 15 -9.43 -14.58 1.39
CA LEU A 15 -8.89 -15.25 0.21
C LEU A 15 -9.88 -16.26 -0.37
N PRO A 16 -9.98 -16.38 -1.71
CA PRO A 16 -10.65 -17.52 -2.32
C PRO A 16 -9.85 -18.82 -2.08
N GLU A 17 -10.53 -19.96 -2.08
CA GLU A 17 -9.93 -21.29 -1.82
C GLU A 17 -8.84 -21.68 -2.84
N ASP A 18 -8.91 -21.14 -4.07
CA ASP A 18 -7.97 -21.35 -5.16
C ASP A 18 -6.91 -20.24 -5.28
N ALA A 19 -6.81 -19.37 -4.27
CA ALA A 19 -5.83 -18.30 -4.25
C ALA A 19 -4.40 -18.81 -4.42
N THR A 20 -3.65 -18.12 -5.27
CA THR A 20 -2.24 -18.38 -5.52
C THR A 20 -1.35 -17.58 -4.57
N TRP A 21 -0.12 -18.05 -4.37
CA TRP A 21 0.88 -17.30 -3.59
C TRP A 21 1.14 -15.90 -4.15
N SER A 22 1.07 -15.73 -5.47
CA SER A 22 1.23 -14.43 -6.12
C SER A 22 0.14 -13.44 -5.69
N GLU A 23 -1.10 -13.89 -5.56
CA GLU A 23 -2.22 -13.04 -5.10
C GLU A 23 -2.10 -12.70 -3.61
N VAL A 24 -1.65 -13.65 -2.78
CA VAL A 24 -1.36 -13.40 -1.37
C VAL A 24 -0.30 -12.32 -1.22
N LEU A 25 0.84 -12.47 -1.93
CA LEU A 25 1.93 -11.50 -1.90
C LEU A 25 1.48 -10.13 -2.40
N TYR A 26 0.72 -10.09 -3.50
CA TYR A 26 0.16 -8.84 -4.02
C TYR A 26 -0.67 -8.10 -2.96
N ARG A 27 -1.59 -8.80 -2.28
CA ARG A 27 -2.43 -8.21 -1.24
C ARG A 27 -1.62 -7.67 -0.06
N ILE A 28 -0.58 -8.39 0.37
CA ILE A 28 0.33 -7.94 1.44
C ILE A 28 1.04 -6.65 1.02
N VAL A 29 1.63 -6.62 -0.17
CA VAL A 29 2.37 -5.46 -0.68
C VAL A 29 1.47 -4.24 -0.81
N ILE A 30 0.26 -4.39 -1.35
CA ILE A 30 -0.69 -3.28 -1.48
C ILE A 30 -1.08 -2.73 -0.11
N ARG A 31 -1.35 -3.61 0.86
CA ARG A 31 -1.67 -3.19 2.22
C ARG A 31 -0.51 -2.40 2.85
N GLN A 32 0.71 -2.90 2.73
CA GLN A 32 1.91 -2.21 3.21
C GLN A 32 2.03 -0.81 2.60
N LYS A 33 1.89 -0.68 1.27
CA LYS A 33 1.96 0.61 0.58
C LYS A 33 0.90 1.60 1.05
N ILE A 34 -0.31 1.12 1.37
CA ILE A 34 -1.38 1.97 1.92
C ILE A 34 -0.99 2.46 3.32
N GLU A 35 -0.49 1.58 4.18
CA GLU A 35 -0.07 1.93 5.54
C GLU A 35 1.08 2.95 5.53
N GLU A 36 2.07 2.75 4.64
CA GLU A 36 3.17 3.69 4.38
C GLU A 36 2.65 5.04 3.88
N GLY A 37 1.81 5.06 2.85
CA GLY A 37 1.26 6.31 2.32
C GLY A 37 0.41 7.09 3.33
N LEU A 38 -0.34 6.39 4.18
CA LEU A 38 -1.07 7.01 5.29
C LEU A 38 -0.13 7.60 6.34
N GLU A 39 1.02 6.97 6.58
CA GLU A 39 2.06 7.51 7.45
C GLU A 39 2.73 8.74 6.84
N ASP A 40 3.04 8.70 5.54
CA ASP A 40 3.61 9.82 4.79
C ASP A 40 2.70 11.05 4.87
N ILE A 41 1.39 10.87 4.70
CA ILE A 41 0.40 11.95 4.89
C ILE A 41 0.46 12.51 6.32
N ARG A 42 0.47 11.65 7.34
CA ARG A 42 0.54 12.09 8.75
C ARG A 42 1.85 12.82 9.07
N ALA A 43 2.94 12.41 8.43
CA ALA A 43 4.26 13.00 8.61
C ALA A 43 4.49 14.25 7.73
N GLY A 44 3.53 14.61 6.87
CA GLY A 44 3.68 15.71 5.91
C GLY A 44 4.66 15.41 4.78
N ARG A 45 5.03 14.14 4.56
CA ARG A 45 5.86 13.68 3.44
C ARG A 45 5.01 13.53 2.18
N VAL A 46 4.42 14.65 1.74
CA VAL A 46 3.55 14.71 0.58
C VAL A 46 4.06 15.76 -0.40
N VAL A 47 3.83 15.51 -1.68
CA VAL A 47 4.13 16.42 -2.79
C VAL A 47 2.82 16.92 -3.39
N SER A 48 2.78 18.16 -3.88
CA SER A 48 1.59 18.68 -4.55
C SER A 48 1.45 18.06 -5.94
N HIS A 49 0.22 18.07 -6.49
CA HIS A 49 -0.01 17.58 -7.84
C HIS A 49 0.79 18.37 -8.90
N GLU A 50 0.92 19.69 -8.72
CA GLU A 50 1.69 20.54 -9.64
C GLU A 50 3.19 20.24 -9.57
N GLU A 51 3.70 19.97 -8.36
CA GLU A 51 5.11 19.66 -8.15
C GLU A 51 5.49 18.31 -8.79
N VAL A 52 4.70 17.25 -8.55
CA VAL A 52 5.01 15.92 -9.09
C VAL A 52 4.94 15.87 -10.62
N PHE A 53 4.04 16.64 -11.26
CA PHE A 53 3.99 16.70 -12.72
C PHE A 53 5.20 17.43 -13.31
N ARG A 54 5.68 18.47 -12.64
CA ARG A 54 6.89 19.18 -13.07
C ARG A 54 8.11 18.26 -13.03
N GLU A 55 8.27 17.49 -11.95
CA GLU A 55 9.37 16.52 -11.82
C GLU A 55 9.32 15.46 -12.94
N LEU A 56 8.13 14.92 -13.23
CA LEU A 56 7.96 13.90 -14.29
C LEU A 56 8.20 14.45 -15.71
N GLU A 57 7.87 15.72 -15.97
CA GLU A 57 8.13 16.37 -17.26
C GLU A 57 9.61 16.76 -17.45
N GLU A 58 10.35 16.97 -16.37
CA GLU A 58 11.80 17.28 -16.40
C GLU A 58 12.68 16.02 -16.58
N ASP A 59 12.13 14.83 -16.31
CA ASP A 59 12.81 13.54 -16.42
C ASP A 59 12.75 12.91 -17.84
N ASP A 60 11.95 13.47 -18.77
CA ASP A 60 11.80 13.06 -20.20
C ASP A 60 12.70 13.87 -21.17
#